data_AF-A0A7C9HPK7-F1
#
_entry.id   AF-A0A7C9HPK7-F1
#
_cell.length_a   1.000
_cell.length_b   1.000
_cell.length_c   1.000
_cell.angle_alpha   90.00
_cell.angle_beta   90.00
_cell.angle_gamma   90.00
#
_symmetry.space_group_name_H-M   'P 1'
#
loop_
_entity.id
_entity.type
_entity.pdbx_description
1 polymer ?
#
loop_
_entity_poly.entity_id
_entity_poly.type
_entity_poly.pdbx_seq_one_letter_code
_entity_poly.pdbx_strand_id
1 'polypeptide(L)'
;MSGLEVVLAALGIIVLLGIASFVALVLIVRHVYRRIRYSRRVDGALMRGRAKVSRGPQRTILDLRVRLDDALASGQAAVDLAAKGPGPRGEFPGIFRRICEEGASLDAQLRLMESEIDRGVLTAELPAAEERVGQVEALVRRIRSAVASALAGASDDGLTGLRADVDREVAALRAGVEELHALSLRDTAADPIRQPTTSTVRDPAAVHDSSPVRDKGNRP
;
A
#
# COMPACT_ATOMS: atom_id res chain seq x y z
N MET A 1 -17.74 37.04 -4.55
CA MET A 1 -16.56 36.16 -4.73
C MET A 1 -16.64 35.11 -3.65
N SER A 2 -16.80 33.85 -4.04
CA SER A 2 -16.97 32.74 -3.09
C SER A 2 -15.66 32.46 -2.35
N GLY A 3 -15.72 31.99 -1.09
CA GLY A 3 -14.51 31.77 -0.28
C GLY A 3 -13.49 30.82 -0.92
N LEU A 4 -13.95 29.95 -1.81
CA LEU A 4 -13.11 29.05 -2.62
C LEU A 4 -12.29 29.79 -3.69
N GLU A 5 -12.84 30.83 -4.32
CA GLU A 5 -12.12 31.65 -5.31
C GLU A 5 -10.93 32.37 -4.66
N VAL A 6 -11.08 32.84 -3.42
CA VAL A 6 -10.03 33.53 -2.68
C VAL A 6 -8.90 32.57 -2.32
N VAL A 7 -9.23 31.34 -1.90
CA VAL A 7 -8.24 30.31 -1.55
C VAL A 7 -7.46 29.84 -2.78
N LEU A 8 -8.16 29.62 -3.91
CA LEU A 8 -7.52 29.22 -5.16
C LEU A 8 -6.64 30.33 -5.75
N ALA A 9 -7.08 31.58 -5.67
CA ALA A 9 -6.28 32.73 -6.09
C ALA A 9 -5.02 32.89 -5.22
N ALA A 10 -5.15 32.76 -3.89
CA ALA A 10 -4.02 32.83 -2.98
C ALA A 10 -3.01 31.70 -3.23
N LEU A 11 -3.48 30.47 -3.46
CA LEU A 11 -2.62 29.33 -3.77
C LEU A 11 -1.92 29.50 -5.13
N GLY A 12 -2.64 29.98 -6.14
CA GLY A 12 -2.07 30.27 -7.45
C GLY A 12 -0.97 31.33 -7.41
N ILE A 13 -1.16 32.39 -6.61
CA ILE A 13 -0.16 33.45 -6.41
C ILE A 13 1.09 32.90 -5.73
N ILE A 14 0.95 32.08 -4.69
CA ILE A 14 2.10 31.49 -3.97
C ILE A 14 2.92 30.58 -4.90
N VAL A 15 2.25 29.75 -5.71
CA VAL A 15 2.91 28.88 -6.69
C VAL A 15 3.59 29.70 -7.78
N LEU A 16 2.94 30.75 -8.28
CA LEU A 16 3.50 31.62 -9.31
C LEU A 16 4.75 32.38 -8.82
N LEU A 17 4.72 32.91 -7.59
CA LEU A 17 5.89 33.54 -6.97
C LEU A 17 7.02 32.54 -6.71
N GLY A 18 6.69 31.30 -6.35
CA GLY A 18 7.64 30.21 -6.20
C GLY A 18 8.39 29.90 -7.51
N ILE A 19 7.63 29.75 -8.61
CA ILE A 19 8.20 29.45 -9.94
C ILE A 19 9.01 30.64 -10.46
N ALA A 20 8.49 31.87 -10.34
CA ALA A 20 9.17 33.07 -10.81
C ALA A 20 10.51 33.30 -10.09
N SER A 21 10.54 33.08 -8.77
CA SER A 21 11.78 33.20 -7.98
C SER A 21 12.80 32.13 -8.36
N PHE A 22 12.34 30.91 -8.65
CA PHE A 22 13.20 29.81 -9.08
C PHE A 22 13.82 30.07 -10.45
N VAL A 23 13.03 30.53 -11.42
CA VAL A 23 13.53 30.88 -12.76
C VAL A 23 14.52 32.05 -12.70
N ALA A 24 14.25 33.07 -11.89
CA ALA A 24 15.16 34.20 -11.69
C ALA A 24 16.51 33.75 -11.10
N LEU A 25 16.48 32.86 -10.10
CA LEU A 25 17.68 32.31 -9.48
C LEU A 25 18.52 31.50 -10.47
N VAL A 26 17.88 30.64 -11.27
CA VAL A 26 18.56 29.83 -12.30
C VAL A 26 19.21 30.71 -13.38
N LEU A 27 18.55 31.80 -13.79
CA LEU A 27 19.09 32.71 -14.80
C LEU A 27 20.30 33.52 -14.27
N ILE A 28 20.24 33.99 -13.02
CA ILE A 28 21.36 34.69 -12.37
C ILE A 28 22.55 33.75 -12.21
N VAL A 29 22.32 32.52 -11.75
CA VAL A 29 23.36 31.50 -11.57
C VAL A 29 24.00 31.13 -12.90
N ARG A 30 23.23 30.96 -13.98
CA ARG A 30 23.77 30.68 -15.32
C ARG A 30 24.63 31.83 -15.88
N HIS A 31 24.33 33.07 -15.51
CA HIS A 31 25.13 34.23 -15.90
C HIS A 31 26.45 34.33 -15.10
N VAL A 32 26.41 33.99 -13.81
CA VAL A 32 27.58 33.97 -12.92
C VAL A 32 28.51 32.78 -13.23
N TYR A 33 27.96 31.60 -13.50
CA TYR A 33 28.73 30.41 -13.88
C TYR A 33 29.51 30.60 -15.19
N ARG A 34 28.99 31.41 -16.12
CA ARG A 34 29.69 31.74 -17.39
C ARG A 34 30.87 32.70 -17.17
N ARG A 35 30.86 33.52 -16.11
CA ARG A 35 31.97 34.44 -15.76
C ARG A 35 33.10 33.80 -14.96
N ILE A 36 32.82 32.77 -14.16
CA ILE A 36 33.80 32.18 -13.21
C ILE A 36 34.76 31.17 -13.87
N ARG A 37 34.49 30.74 -15.10
CA ARG A 37 35.40 29.86 -15.88
C ARG A 37 36.68 30.56 -16.40
N TYR A 38 36.83 31.89 -16.26
CA TYR A 38 37.96 32.63 -16.83
C TYR A 38 39.04 33.10 -15.83
N SER A 39 38.88 32.90 -14.51
CA SER A 39 39.84 33.45 -13.52
C SER A 39 40.41 32.42 -12.52
N ARG A 40 40.64 31.17 -12.95
CA ARG A 40 41.43 30.20 -12.18
C ARG A 40 42.90 30.15 -12.60
N ARG A 41 43.61 31.25 -12.37
CA ARG A 41 45.06 31.33 -12.09
C ARG A 41 45.20 32.68 -11.39
N VAL A 42 45.15 32.74 -10.06
CA VAL A 42 46.27 32.79 -9.12
C VAL A 42 45.55 33.20 -7.81
N ASP A 43 45.47 32.37 -6.77
CA ASP A 43 46.44 32.28 -5.67
C ASP A 43 46.07 31.02 -4.86
N GLY A 44 46.96 30.09 -4.53
CA GLY A 44 48.36 30.35 -4.16
C GLY A 44 48.51 30.80 -2.70
N ALA A 45 47.43 30.84 -1.93
CA ALA A 45 47.46 31.10 -0.49
C ALA A 45 46.40 30.19 0.20
N LEU A 46 46.69 28.96 0.64
CA LEU A 46 47.64 28.68 1.72
C LEU A 46 47.38 29.71 2.85
N MET A 47 46.70 29.40 3.95
CA MET A 47 46.95 28.22 4.77
C MET A 47 45.94 28.09 5.91
N ARG A 48 45.64 26.82 6.22
CA ARG A 48 45.63 26.27 7.60
C ARG A 48 44.57 26.76 8.62
N GLY A 49 43.48 27.39 8.20
CA GLY A 49 42.31 27.57 9.08
C GLY A 49 41.24 26.47 9.00
N ARG A 50 41.19 25.71 7.89
CA ARG A 50 39.99 24.93 7.50
C ARG A 50 40.01 23.43 7.83
N ALA A 51 41.11 22.92 8.38
CA ALA A 51 41.29 21.47 8.58
C ALA A 51 40.49 20.85 9.75
N LYS A 52 39.71 21.64 10.51
CA LYS A 52 38.81 21.12 11.57
C LYS A 52 37.34 20.99 11.15
N VAL A 53 36.97 21.31 9.91
CA VAL A 53 35.57 21.32 9.43
C VAL A 53 35.30 20.18 8.43
N SER A 54 35.70 18.97 8.80
CA SER A 54 35.33 17.75 8.07
C SER A 54 33.87 17.31 8.34
N ARG A 55 33.11 18.07 9.14
CA ARG A 55 31.64 18.03 9.26
C ARG A 55 31.11 19.39 8.76
N GLY A 56 30.50 19.44 7.57
CA GLY A 56 30.09 20.72 6.96
C GLY A 56 28.75 20.64 6.20
N PRO A 57 28.19 21.78 5.71
CA PRO A 57 26.94 21.87 4.96
C PRO A 57 26.83 20.90 3.78
N GLN A 58 27.94 20.50 3.16
CA GLN A 58 27.93 19.45 2.12
C GLN A 58 27.41 18.11 2.63
N ARG A 59 27.72 17.73 3.88
CA ARG A 59 27.18 16.51 4.50
C ARG A 59 25.67 16.65 4.72
N THR A 60 25.20 17.82 5.14
CA THR A 60 23.77 18.07 5.32
C THR A 60 23.01 18.03 4.00
N ILE A 61 23.59 18.55 2.92
CA ILE A 61 22.98 18.47 1.58
C ILE A 61 22.86 17.00 1.13
N LEU A 62 23.91 16.20 1.31
CA LEU A 62 23.85 14.76 1.01
C LEU A 62 22.80 14.04 1.85
N ASP A 63 22.69 14.36 3.14
CA ASP A 63 21.66 13.82 4.03
C ASP A 63 20.25 14.17 3.55
N LEU A 64 20.02 15.43 3.15
CA LEU A 64 18.75 15.87 2.56
C LEU A 64 18.40 15.12 1.27
N ARG A 65 19.39 14.86 0.42
CA ARG A 65 19.19 14.08 -0.81
C ARG A 65 18.78 12.64 -0.52
N VAL A 66 19.45 11.99 0.42
CA VAL A 66 19.09 10.62 0.86
C VAL A 66 17.69 10.59 1.44
N ARG A 67 17.36 11.52 2.33
CA ARG A 67 16.02 11.63 2.93
C ARG A 67 14.91 11.83 1.90
N LEU A 68 15.15 12.68 0.90
CA LEU A 68 14.21 12.91 -0.18
C LEU A 68 14.00 11.63 -1.02
N ASP A 69 15.09 10.93 -1.36
CA ASP A 69 15.02 9.67 -2.12
C ASP A 69 14.28 8.58 -1.34
N ASP A 70 14.59 8.39 -0.05
CA ASP A 70 13.92 7.45 0.84
C ASP A 70 12.42 7.75 0.96
N ALA A 71 12.05 9.03 1.09
CA ALA A 71 10.66 9.45 1.14
C ALA A 71 9.93 9.09 -0.15
N LEU A 72 10.48 9.44 -1.31
CA LEU A 72 9.87 9.14 -2.61
C LEU A 72 9.78 7.62 -2.86
N ALA A 73 10.84 6.86 -2.56
CA ALA A 73 10.82 5.41 -2.66
C ALA A 73 9.73 4.79 -1.77
N SER A 74 9.59 5.28 -0.54
CA SER A 74 8.56 4.83 0.40
C SER A 74 7.14 5.19 -0.06
N GLY A 75 6.96 6.37 -0.65
CA GLY A 75 5.70 6.78 -1.26
C GLY A 75 5.31 5.90 -2.45
N GLN A 76 6.27 5.62 -3.34
CA GLN A 76 6.05 4.76 -4.51
C GLN A 76 5.61 3.36 -4.08
N ALA A 77 6.27 2.77 -3.08
CA ALA A 77 5.91 1.46 -2.56
C ALA A 77 4.46 1.41 -2.04
N ALA A 78 3.99 2.48 -1.38
CA ALA A 78 2.61 2.57 -0.94
C ALA A 78 1.62 2.69 -2.11
N VAL A 79 1.92 3.54 -3.09
CA VAL A 79 1.06 3.71 -4.28
C VAL A 79 0.99 2.42 -5.10
N ASP A 80 2.10 1.70 -5.25
CA ASP A 80 2.15 0.41 -5.95
C ASP A 80 1.29 -0.64 -5.23
N LEU A 81 1.25 -0.62 -3.90
CA LEU A 81 0.40 -1.51 -3.11
C LEU A 81 -1.08 -1.17 -3.33
N ALA A 82 -1.43 0.12 -3.32
CA ALA A 82 -2.78 0.58 -3.60
C ALA A 82 -3.23 0.23 -5.03
N ALA A 83 -2.34 0.30 -6.02
CA ALA A 83 -2.63 -0.02 -7.41
C ALA A 83 -2.92 -1.51 -7.65
N LYS A 84 -2.35 -2.39 -6.83
CA LYS A 84 -2.53 -3.86 -6.92
C LYS A 84 -3.71 -4.38 -6.09
N GLY A 85 -4.21 -3.61 -5.13
CA GLY A 85 -5.26 -4.03 -4.20
C GLY A 85 -6.68 -4.06 -4.80
N PRO A 86 -7.62 -4.77 -4.15
CA PRO A 86 -9.03 -4.84 -4.57
C PRO A 86 -9.84 -3.57 -4.25
N GLY A 87 -9.22 -2.52 -3.70
CA GLY A 87 -9.88 -1.27 -3.31
C GLY A 87 -10.14 -0.31 -4.48
N PRO A 88 -10.83 0.82 -4.23
CA PRO A 88 -11.07 1.85 -5.23
C PRO A 88 -9.75 2.29 -5.87
N ARG A 89 -9.68 2.24 -7.21
CA ARG A 89 -8.55 2.74 -8.00
C ARG A 89 -8.51 4.27 -7.90
N GLY A 90 -8.09 4.78 -6.76
CA GLY A 90 -8.06 6.20 -6.46
C GLY A 90 -7.06 6.96 -7.33
N GLU A 91 -7.15 8.29 -7.29
CA GLU A 91 -6.23 9.20 -7.99
C GLU A 91 -4.83 9.28 -7.36
N PHE A 92 -4.54 8.45 -6.33
CA PHE A 92 -3.26 8.45 -5.61
C PHE A 92 -2.03 8.39 -6.53
N PRO A 93 -1.98 7.55 -7.59
CA PRO A 93 -0.84 7.54 -8.51
C PRO A 93 -0.65 8.87 -9.25
N GLY A 94 -1.75 9.53 -9.62
CA GLY A 94 -1.70 10.82 -10.32
C GLY A 94 -1.19 11.95 -9.41
N ILE A 95 -1.65 11.98 -8.16
CA ILE A 95 -1.19 12.94 -7.15
C ILE A 95 0.28 12.68 -6.82
N PHE A 96 0.66 11.41 -6.60
CA PHE A 96 2.02 11.05 -6.26
C PHE A 96 3.02 11.37 -7.38
N ARG A 97 2.63 11.19 -8.65
CA ARG A 97 3.46 11.61 -9.79
C ARG A 97 3.82 13.09 -9.74
N ARG A 98 2.88 13.97 -9.37
CA ARG A 98 3.17 15.41 -9.21
C ARG A 98 4.15 15.68 -8.08
N ILE A 99 4.08 14.89 -7.00
CA ILE A 99 5.07 14.98 -5.90
C ILE A 99 6.45 14.52 -6.38
N CYS A 100 6.54 13.47 -7.19
CA CYS A 100 7.81 13.05 -7.79
C CYS A 100 8.41 14.10 -8.72
N GLU A 101 7.57 14.79 -9.52
CA GLU A 101 8.01 15.90 -10.38
C GLU A 101 8.63 17.04 -9.55
N GLU A 102 7.96 17.45 -8.47
CA GLU A 102 8.49 18.46 -7.54
C GLU A 102 9.75 17.96 -6.81
N GLY A 103 9.77 16.70 -6.40
CA GLY A 103 10.92 16.06 -5.76
C GLY A 103 12.15 16.01 -6.68
N ALA A 104 11.96 15.75 -7.98
CA ALA A 104 13.06 15.77 -8.95
C ALA A 104 13.64 17.18 -9.14
N SER A 105 12.79 18.22 -9.14
CA SER A 105 13.23 19.62 -9.15
C SER A 105 14.06 19.95 -7.90
N LEU A 106 13.61 19.49 -6.73
CA LEU A 106 14.32 19.68 -5.47
C LEU A 106 15.66 18.92 -5.41
N ASP A 107 15.75 17.67 -5.88
CA ASP A 107 17.03 16.95 -5.98
C ASP A 107 18.00 17.68 -6.93
N ALA A 108 17.52 18.24 -8.05
CA ALA A 108 18.36 19.03 -8.94
C ALA A 108 18.90 20.30 -8.25
N GLN A 109 18.09 20.97 -7.43
CA GLN A 109 18.53 22.10 -6.61
C GLN A 109 19.58 21.68 -5.57
N LEU A 110 19.35 20.57 -4.87
CA LEU A 110 20.29 20.03 -3.88
C LEU A 110 21.63 19.62 -4.52
N ARG A 111 21.60 19.03 -5.73
CA ARG A 111 22.81 18.72 -6.52
C ARG A 111 23.58 19.98 -6.92
N LEU A 112 22.89 21.06 -7.24
CA LEU A 112 23.54 22.34 -7.53
C LEU A 112 24.23 22.89 -6.28
N MET A 113 23.54 22.85 -5.13
CA MET A 113 24.13 23.25 -3.85
C MET A 113 25.33 22.38 -3.47
N GLU A 114 25.28 21.07 -3.74
CA GLU A 114 26.42 20.17 -3.50
C GLU A 114 27.70 20.63 -4.26
N SER A 115 27.53 21.22 -5.45
CA SER A 115 28.64 21.75 -6.25
C SER A 115 29.17 23.12 -5.80
N GLU A 116 28.47 23.81 -4.88
CA GLU A 116 28.86 25.12 -4.35
C GLU A 116 30.00 24.98 -3.32
N ILE A 117 31.01 25.83 -3.46
CA ILE A 117 32.22 25.84 -2.62
C ILE A 117 32.14 26.97 -1.58
N ASP A 118 31.36 28.03 -1.86
CA ASP A 118 31.10 29.11 -0.92
C ASP A 118 30.20 28.64 0.23
N ARG A 119 30.77 28.66 1.43
CA ARG A 119 30.09 28.20 2.65
C ARG A 119 29.06 29.21 3.13
N GLY A 120 29.23 30.50 2.86
CA GLY A 120 28.28 31.54 3.27
C GLY A 120 26.96 31.40 2.52
N VAL A 121 27.05 31.19 1.20
CA VAL A 121 25.90 30.91 0.33
C VAL A 121 25.19 29.64 0.79
N LEU A 122 25.94 28.56 1.03
CA LEU A 122 25.36 27.31 1.54
C LEU A 122 24.64 27.48 2.87
N THR A 123 25.21 28.21 3.83
CA THR A 123 24.55 28.41 5.14
C THR A 123 23.28 29.24 5.07
N ALA A 124 23.15 30.11 4.07
CA ALA A 124 21.95 30.93 3.87
C ALA A 124 20.81 30.15 3.19
N GLU A 125 21.14 29.31 2.21
CA GLU A 125 20.16 28.57 1.40
C GLU A 125 19.73 27.24 2.04
N LEU A 126 20.58 26.64 2.89
CA LEU A 126 20.33 25.32 3.48
C LEU A 126 19.02 25.21 4.27
N PRO A 127 18.63 26.17 5.14
CA PRO A 127 17.38 26.07 5.89
C PRO A 127 16.14 26.01 5.00
N ALA A 128 16.14 26.75 3.88
CA ALA A 128 15.03 26.72 2.93
C ALA A 128 14.95 25.37 2.20
N ALA A 129 16.10 24.76 1.89
CA ALA A 129 16.16 23.42 1.31
C ALA A 129 15.67 22.35 2.31
N GLU A 130 16.07 22.45 3.59
CA GLU A 130 15.59 21.56 4.67
C GLU A 130 14.07 21.63 4.81
N GLU A 131 13.48 22.82 4.80
CA GLU A 131 12.04 23.01 4.90
C GLU A 131 11.30 22.36 3.71
N ARG A 132 11.78 22.58 2.48
CA ARG A 132 11.18 22.00 1.27
C ARG A 132 11.23 20.47 1.28
N VAL A 133 12.35 19.87 1.68
CA VAL A 133 12.45 18.41 1.83
C VAL A 133 11.45 17.92 2.89
N GLY A 134 11.35 18.62 4.03
CA GLY A 134 10.38 18.30 5.08
C GLY A 134 8.91 18.38 4.60
N GLN A 135 8.58 19.33 3.72
CA GLN A 135 7.26 19.43 3.12
C GLN A 135 6.96 18.21 2.21
N VAL A 136 7.91 17.80 1.37
CA VAL A 136 7.76 16.60 0.53
C VAL A 136 7.59 15.35 1.41
N GLU A 137 8.43 15.16 2.43
CA GLU A 137 8.30 14.06 3.40
C GLU A 137 6.91 14.03 4.06
N ALA A 138 6.38 15.19 4.44
CA ALA A 138 5.06 15.28 5.04
C ALA A 138 3.94 14.90 4.07
N LEU A 139 4.03 15.30 2.80
CA LEU A 139 3.09 14.93 1.75
C LEU A 139 3.12 13.43 1.47
N VAL A 140 4.31 12.86 1.31
CA VAL A 140 4.52 11.41 1.16
C VAL A 140 3.92 10.65 2.33
N ARG A 141 4.19 11.08 3.57
CA ARG A 141 3.64 10.45 4.77
C ARG A 141 2.12 10.46 4.78
N ARG A 142 1.48 11.57 4.36
CA ARG A 142 0.01 11.66 4.22
C ARG A 142 -0.52 10.67 3.19
N ILE A 143 0.15 10.51 2.06
CA ILE A 143 -0.23 9.50 1.06
C ILE A 143 -0.12 8.10 1.64
N ARG A 144 1.00 7.78 2.30
CA ARG A 144 1.19 6.48 2.94
C ARG A 144 0.11 6.16 3.96
N SER A 145 -0.26 7.12 4.82
CA SER A 145 -1.36 6.94 5.78
C SER A 145 -2.70 6.76 5.08
N ALA A 146 -2.98 7.53 4.02
CA ALA A 146 -4.22 7.42 3.27
C ALA A 146 -4.36 6.05 2.59
N VAL A 147 -3.27 5.56 1.99
CA VAL A 147 -3.22 4.21 1.40
C VAL A 147 -3.45 3.14 2.47
N ALA A 148 -2.78 3.24 3.62
CA ALA A 148 -2.96 2.27 4.70
C ALA A 148 -4.41 2.24 5.20
N SER A 149 -5.06 3.40 5.37
CA SER A 149 -6.47 3.50 5.73
C SER A 149 -7.40 2.91 4.65
N ALA A 150 -7.10 3.15 3.37
CA ALA A 150 -7.89 2.60 2.27
C ALA A 150 -7.81 1.07 2.20
N LEU A 151 -6.63 0.49 2.43
CA LEU A 151 -6.43 -0.97 2.46
C LEU A 151 -7.09 -1.63 3.66
N ALA A 152 -7.08 -0.97 4.82
CA ALA A 152 -7.80 -1.45 6.00
C ALA A 152 -9.31 -1.49 5.74
N GLY A 153 -9.88 -0.39 5.24
CA GLY A 153 -11.31 -0.32 4.89
C GLY A 153 -11.73 -1.37 3.86
N ALA A 154 -10.94 -1.56 2.79
CA ALA A 154 -11.22 -2.59 1.79
C ALA A 154 -11.19 -4.03 2.37
N SER A 155 -10.35 -4.28 3.37
CA SER A 155 -10.29 -5.59 4.06
C SER A 155 -11.50 -5.80 4.96
N ASP A 156 -11.89 -4.76 5.70
CA ASP A 156 -13.06 -4.78 6.58
C ASP A 156 -14.37 -4.99 5.78
N ASP A 157 -14.50 -4.31 4.65
CA ASP A 157 -15.63 -4.47 3.73
C ASP A 157 -15.67 -5.90 3.16
N GLY A 158 -14.51 -6.43 2.75
CA GLY A 158 -14.39 -7.80 2.24
C GLY A 158 -14.77 -8.86 3.28
N LEU A 159 -14.33 -8.71 4.54
CA LEU A 159 -14.70 -9.60 5.63
C LEU A 159 -16.19 -9.51 5.98
N THR A 160 -16.76 -8.31 5.94
CA THR A 160 -18.19 -8.10 6.18
C THR A 160 -19.03 -8.76 5.10
N GLY A 161 -18.65 -8.62 3.83
CA GLY A 161 -19.29 -9.30 2.70
C GLY A 161 -19.19 -10.83 2.80
N LEU A 162 -18.00 -11.35 3.09
CA LEU A 162 -17.78 -12.78 3.26
C LEU A 162 -18.62 -13.36 4.41
N ARG A 163 -18.72 -12.62 5.53
CA ARG A 163 -19.57 -13.01 6.64
C ARG A 163 -21.04 -13.06 6.24
N ALA A 164 -21.52 -12.05 5.51
CA ALA A 164 -22.90 -12.02 5.02
C ALA A 164 -23.20 -13.19 4.06
N ASP A 165 -22.25 -13.57 3.21
CA ASP A 165 -22.39 -14.72 2.32
C ASP A 165 -22.39 -16.03 3.10
N VAL A 166 -21.50 -16.21 4.07
CA VAL A 166 -21.51 -17.39 4.96
C VAL A 166 -22.82 -17.49 5.73
N ASP A 167 -23.32 -16.38 6.29
CA ASP A 167 -24.60 -16.38 7.00
C ASP A 167 -25.77 -16.78 6.09
N ARG A 168 -25.74 -16.38 4.81
CA ARG A 168 -26.71 -16.79 3.78
C ARG A 168 -26.62 -18.29 3.49
N GLU A 169 -25.42 -18.82 3.27
CA GLU A 169 -25.19 -20.24 3.00
C GLU A 169 -25.60 -21.13 4.18
N VAL A 170 -25.28 -20.72 5.41
CA VAL A 170 -25.68 -21.44 6.62
C VAL A 170 -27.20 -21.40 6.81
N ALA A 171 -27.86 -20.28 6.50
CA ALA A 171 -29.32 -20.20 6.54
C ALA A 171 -29.98 -21.12 5.49
N ALA A 172 -29.44 -21.16 4.26
CA ALA A 172 -29.90 -22.06 3.21
C ALA A 172 -29.72 -23.53 3.62
N LEU A 173 -28.58 -23.89 4.22
CA LEU A 173 -28.33 -25.25 4.69
C LEU A 173 -29.31 -25.66 5.79
N ARG A 174 -29.59 -24.78 6.76
CA ARG A 174 -30.58 -25.06 7.81
C ARG A 174 -31.98 -25.30 7.24
N ALA A 175 -32.43 -24.44 6.32
CA ALA A 175 -33.72 -24.60 5.66
C ALA A 175 -33.80 -25.93 4.89
N GLY A 176 -32.72 -26.32 4.20
CA GLY A 176 -32.65 -27.61 3.51
C GLY A 176 -32.72 -28.81 4.45
N VAL A 177 -32.05 -28.76 5.60
CA VAL A 177 -32.12 -29.82 6.63
C VAL A 177 -33.52 -29.91 7.23
N GLU A 178 -34.15 -28.77 7.53
CA GLU A 178 -35.53 -28.71 8.04
C GLU A 178 -36.53 -29.31 7.04
N GLU A 179 -36.39 -29.00 5.75
CA GLU A 179 -37.22 -29.58 4.70
C GLU A 179 -37.03 -31.10 4.60
N LEU A 180 -35.77 -31.59 4.68
CA LEU A 180 -35.48 -33.02 4.66
C LEU A 180 -36.14 -33.76 5.85
N HIS A 181 -36.09 -33.16 7.04
CA HIS A 181 -36.75 -33.66 8.23
C HIS A 181 -38.28 -33.66 8.07
N ALA A 182 -38.86 -32.60 7.51
CA ALA A 182 -40.30 -32.52 7.26
C ALA A 182 -40.77 -33.60 6.26
N LEU A 183 -40.00 -33.84 5.19
CA LEU A 183 -40.25 -34.91 4.24
C LEU A 183 -40.16 -36.29 4.91
N SER A 184 -39.14 -36.52 5.75
CA SER A 184 -39.00 -37.77 6.50
C SER A 184 -40.17 -38.03 7.44
N LEU A 185 -40.66 -37.01 8.15
CA LEU A 185 -41.83 -37.13 9.02
C LEU A 185 -43.10 -37.43 8.22
N ARG A 186 -43.26 -36.80 7.05
CA ARG A 186 -44.40 -37.02 6.17
C ARG A 186 -44.40 -38.41 5.55
N ASP A 187 -43.23 -38.95 5.20
CA ASP A 187 -43.08 -40.33 4.73
C ASP A 187 -43.46 -41.34 5.83
N THR A 188 -42.97 -41.13 7.06
CA THR A 188 -43.37 -41.98 8.21
C THR A 188 -44.85 -41.88 8.57
N ALA A 189 -45.50 -40.73 8.33
CA ALA A 189 -46.93 -40.54 8.56
C ALA A 189 -47.80 -41.10 7.42
N ALA A 190 -47.24 -41.25 6.22
CA ALA A 190 -47.91 -41.79 5.04
C ALA A 190 -47.86 -43.33 4.94
N ASP A 191 -47.28 -44.01 5.94
CA ASP A 191 -47.35 -45.47 6.09
C ASP A 191 -48.44 -45.90 7.09
N PRO A 192 -49.74 -45.94 6.71
CA PRO A 192 -50.72 -46.71 7.42
C PRO A 192 -50.75 -48.14 6.86
N ILE A 193 -50.29 -49.09 7.67
CA ILE A 193 -50.56 -50.54 7.58
C ILE A 193 -49.64 -51.35 6.64
N ARG A 194 -48.50 -51.81 7.18
CA ARG A 194 -48.09 -53.22 7.08
C ARG A 194 -47.99 -53.82 8.48
N GLN A 195 -49.03 -54.54 8.89
CA GLN A 195 -48.94 -55.42 10.05
C GLN A 195 -47.85 -56.49 9.79
N PRO A 196 -46.96 -56.78 10.75
CA PRO A 196 -46.13 -57.96 10.66
C PRO A 196 -47.06 -59.17 10.84
N THR A 197 -47.41 -59.85 9.74
CA THR A 197 -48.03 -61.16 9.84
C THR A 197 -47.05 -62.06 10.56
N THR A 198 -47.40 -62.45 11.79
CA THR A 198 -46.75 -63.48 12.57
C THR A 198 -46.71 -64.76 11.74
N SER A 199 -45.56 -65.01 11.12
CA SER A 199 -45.29 -66.28 10.45
C SER A 199 -45.29 -67.36 11.52
N THR A 200 -46.36 -68.16 11.54
CA THR A 200 -46.46 -69.35 12.37
C THR A 200 -45.40 -70.33 11.90
N VAL A 201 -44.27 -70.39 12.60
CA VAL A 201 -43.26 -71.44 12.45
C VAL A 201 -43.91 -72.74 12.90
N ARG A 202 -44.35 -73.53 11.91
CA ARG A 202 -44.77 -74.91 12.10
C ARG A 202 -43.52 -75.75 12.31
N ASP A 203 -43.44 -76.29 13.51
CA ASP A 203 -42.59 -77.41 13.90
C ASP A 203 -42.94 -78.64 13.04
N PRO A 204 -41.93 -79.32 12.45
CA PRO A 204 -41.97 -80.76 12.44
C PRO A 204 -40.66 -81.34 12.98
N ALA A 205 -40.81 -82.05 14.09
CA ALA A 205 -39.82 -82.95 14.61
C ALA A 205 -39.44 -84.04 13.58
N ALA A 206 -38.15 -84.39 13.65
CA ALA A 206 -37.57 -85.71 13.48
C ALA A 206 -36.88 -86.05 12.15
N VAL A 207 -35.59 -86.39 12.32
CA VAL A 207 -34.88 -87.60 11.87
C VAL A 207 -33.53 -87.29 11.20
N HIS A 208 -32.47 -87.69 11.92
CA HIS A 208 -31.17 -88.21 11.49
C HIS A 208 -30.82 -88.18 9.98
N ASP A 209 -29.58 -87.77 9.63
CA ASP A 209 -28.41 -88.67 9.61
C ASP A 209 -27.13 -87.99 9.01
N SER A 210 -25.99 -88.29 9.61
CA SER A 210 -24.61 -88.38 9.06
C SER A 210 -23.88 -87.19 8.37
N SER A 211 -22.90 -86.66 9.13
CA SER A 211 -21.44 -86.63 8.86
C SER A 211 -20.79 -85.74 7.77
N PRO A 212 -19.47 -85.42 7.92
CA PRO A 212 -18.91 -84.13 7.57
C PRO A 212 -18.03 -84.15 6.31
N VAL A 213 -18.06 -83.07 5.52
CA VAL A 213 -17.00 -82.79 4.53
C VAL A 213 -16.63 -81.31 4.55
N ARG A 214 -15.38 -81.12 4.94
CA ARG A 214 -14.51 -79.95 4.85
C ARG A 214 -14.31 -79.56 3.38
N ASP A 215 -14.49 -78.30 3.00
CA ASP A 215 -13.61 -77.68 2.01
C ASP A 215 -13.49 -76.16 2.17
N LYS A 216 -12.28 -75.68 1.87
CA LYS A 216 -11.75 -74.33 2.03
C LYS A 216 -11.92 -73.50 0.75
N GLY A 217 -11.86 -72.18 0.90
CA GLY A 217 -11.45 -71.25 -0.17
C GLY A 217 -12.32 -69.99 -0.17
N ASN A 218 -11.92 -68.88 0.47
CA ASN A 218 -10.94 -67.87 0.03
C ASN A 218 -11.34 -67.13 -1.27
N ARG A 219 -11.90 -65.91 -1.09
CA ARG A 219 -11.56 -64.57 -1.67
C ARG A 219 -11.27 -64.43 -3.19
N PRO A 220 -11.27 -63.20 -3.75
CA PRO A 220 -11.33 -61.85 -3.13
C PRO A 220 -12.70 -61.16 -3.18
#